data_AF-A0A661QPL6-F1
#
_entry.id   AF-A0A661QPL6-F1
#
_cell.length_a   1.000
_cell.length_b   1.000
_cell.length_c   1.000
_cell.angle_alpha   90.00
_cell.angle_beta   90.00
_cell.angle_gamma   90.00
#
_symmetry.space_group_name_H-M   'P 1'
#
loop_
_entity.id
_entity.type
_entity.pdbx_description
1 polymer ?
#
loop_
_entity_poly.entity_id
_entity_poly.type
_entity_poly.pdbx_seq_one_letter_code
_entity_poly.pdbx_strand_id
1 'polypeptide(L)'
;HMIVFASLVATLFLGGWHGPAFVPGVVWFFLKMFAIIFLCIWVRATFPRLRYDKVMKLEWKFLLPVALLNVLATGLVMAVL
;
A
#
# COMPACT_ATOMS: atom_id res chain seq x y z
N HIS A 1 3.28 -1.86 -15.04
CA HIS A 1 3.79 -2.83 -14.05
C HIS A 1 2.87 -2.91 -12.80
N MET A 2 1.60 -3.34 -12.95
CA MET A 2 0.68 -3.45 -11.80
C MET A 2 0.98 -4.66 -10.90
N ILE A 3 1.42 -5.78 -11.48
CA ILE A 3 1.70 -7.02 -10.74
C ILE A 3 2.90 -6.84 -9.79
N VAL A 4 3.98 -6.20 -10.28
CA VAL A 4 5.18 -5.92 -9.47
C VAL A 4 4.87 -4.95 -8.33
N PHE A 5 4.04 -3.94 -8.56
CA PHE A 5 3.60 -3.05 -7.50
C PHE A 5 2.78 -3.80 -6.43
N ALA A 6 1.81 -4.61 -6.85
CA ALA A 6 1.00 -5.38 -5.93
C ALA A 6 1.82 -6.39 -5.12
N SER A 7 2.84 -7.02 -5.73
CA SER A 7 3.73 -7.93 -5.01
C SER A 7 4.59 -7.20 -3.98
N LEU A 8 5.13 -6.02 -4.29
CA LEU A 8 5.91 -5.21 -3.35
C LEU A 8 5.06 -4.70 -2.18
N VAL A 9 3.83 -4.27 -2.42
CA VAL A 9 2.94 -3.82 -1.33
C VAL A 9 2.55 -4.98 -0.43
N ALA A 10 2.24 -6.15 -1.00
CA ALA A 10 1.91 -7.34 -0.23
C ALA A 10 3.09 -7.83 0.64
N THR A 11 4.34 -7.72 0.15
CA THR A 11 5.52 -8.12 0.94
C THR A 11 5.88 -7.09 2.01
N LEU A 12 5.98 -5.81 1.66
CA LEU A 12 6.51 -4.78 2.56
C LEU A 12 5.53 -4.38 3.67
N PHE A 13 4.24 -4.27 3.35
CA PHE A 13 3.26 -3.70 4.29
C PHE A 13 2.32 -4.75 4.90
N LEU A 14 1.99 -5.82 4.16
CA LEU A 14 1.05 -6.85 4.63
C LEU A 14 1.75 -8.08 5.23
N GLY A 15 3.05 -8.01 5.54
CA GLY A 15 3.79 -9.09 6.17
C GLY A 15 4.11 -10.29 5.27
N GLY A 16 3.98 -10.13 3.95
CA GLY A 16 4.36 -11.13 2.95
C GLY A 16 3.73 -12.51 3.19
N TRP A 17 4.60 -13.48 3.47
CA TRP A 17 4.27 -14.90 3.65
C TRP A 17 3.72 -15.24 5.05
N HIS A 18 3.81 -14.33 6.02
CA HIS A 18 3.25 -14.55 7.35
C HIS A 18 1.72 -14.49 7.27
N GLY A 19 1.11 -15.66 7.32
CA GLY A 19 -0.34 -15.88 7.40
C GLY A 19 -0.69 -16.77 8.58
N PRO A 20 -1.98 -16.85 8.94
CA PRO A 20 -2.44 -17.78 9.96
C PRO A 20 -1.99 -19.20 9.61
N ALA A 21 -1.53 -19.96 10.62
CA ALA A 21 -0.85 -21.25 10.47
C ALA A 21 -1.60 -22.32 9.65
N PHE A 22 -2.89 -22.09 9.38
CA PHE A 22 -3.78 -22.99 8.64
C PHE A 22 -3.65 -22.90 7.10
N VAL A 23 -2.99 -21.89 6.53
CA VAL A 23 -2.88 -21.71 5.08
C VAL A 23 -1.41 -21.73 4.64
N PRO A 24 -1.04 -22.48 3.57
CA PRO A 24 0.31 -22.40 3.00
C PRO A 24 0.64 -20.96 2.64
N GLY A 25 1.73 -20.40 3.15
CA GLY A 25 1.99 -18.97 2.99
C GLY A 25 2.17 -18.51 1.54
N VAL A 26 2.46 -19.44 0.60
CA VAL A 26 2.42 -19.19 -0.86
C VAL A 26 1.02 -18.70 -1.26
N VAL A 27 0.00 -19.45 -0.85
CA VAL A 27 -1.40 -19.22 -1.23
C VAL A 27 -1.89 -17.94 -0.57
N TRP A 28 -1.47 -17.71 0.67
CA TRP A 28 -1.79 -16.48 1.40
C TRP A 28 -1.18 -15.23 0.75
N PHE A 29 0.06 -15.33 0.26
CA PHE A 29 0.70 -14.27 -0.50
C PHE A 29 -0.05 -13.95 -1.79
N PHE A 30 -0.38 -14.98 -2.59
CA PHE A 30 -1.14 -14.78 -3.82
C PHE A 30 -2.52 -14.17 -3.55
N LEU A 31 -3.21 -14.60 -2.49
CA LEU A 31 -4.51 -14.04 -2.12
C LEU A 31 -4.42 -12.53 -1.84
N LYS A 32 -3.43 -12.10 -1.05
CA LYS A 32 -3.18 -10.67 -0.78
C LYS A 32 -2.84 -9.92 -2.07
N MET A 33 -1.98 -10.49 -2.91
CA MET A 33 -1.62 -9.87 -4.19
C MET A 33 -2.85 -9.70 -5.09
N PHE A 34 -3.69 -10.73 -5.23
CA PHE A 34 -4.93 -10.65 -6.00
C PHE A 34 -5.91 -9.62 -5.43
N ALA A 35 -6.03 -9.51 -4.11
CA ALA A 35 -6.83 -8.48 -3.47
C ALA A 35 -6.34 -7.07 -3.83
N ILE A 36 -5.03 -6.81 -3.80
CA ILE A 36 -4.46 -5.51 -4.19
C ILE A 36 -4.65 -5.24 -5.69
N ILE A 37 -4.44 -6.24 -6.56
CA ILE A 37 -4.68 -6.08 -8.00
C ILE A 37 -6.15 -5.76 -8.26
N PHE A 38 -7.07 -6.46 -7.60
CA PHE A 38 -8.50 -6.20 -7.68
C PHE A 38 -8.82 -4.76 -7.26
N LEU A 39 -8.27 -4.27 -6.15
CA LEU A 39 -8.42 -2.89 -5.72
C LEU A 39 -7.88 -1.90 -6.76
N CYS A 40 -6.70 -2.14 -7.34
CA CYS A 40 -6.14 -1.26 -8.37
C CYS A 40 -7.01 -1.21 -9.64
N ILE A 41 -7.59 -2.34 -10.05
CA ILE A 41 -8.51 -2.39 -11.20
C ILE A 41 -9.82 -1.68 -10.84
N TRP A 42 -10.35 -1.90 -9.63
CA TRP A 42 -11.57 -1.25 -9.17
C TRP A 42 -11.43 0.27 -9.11
N VAL A 43 -10.33 0.79 -8.56
CA VAL A 43 -10.00 2.23 -8.57
C VAL A 43 -9.99 2.77 -9.99
N ARG A 44 -9.37 2.05 -10.94
CA ARG A 44 -9.36 2.47 -12.35
C ARG A 44 -10.76 2.49 -12.97
N ALA A 45 -11.66 1.62 -12.54
CA ALA A 45 -13.04 1.58 -13.02
C ALA A 45 -13.92 2.68 -12.40
N THR A 46 -13.72 3.01 -11.12
CA THR A 46 -14.57 3.98 -10.39
C THR A 46 -14.14 5.43 -10.60
N PHE A 47 -12.85 5.72 -10.77
CA PHE A 47 -12.38 7.10 -10.89
C PHE A 47 -12.37 7.58 -12.35
N PRO A 48 -13.20 8.59 -12.72
CA PRO A 48 -13.07 9.25 -14.01
C PRO A 48 -11.73 9.99 -14.07
N ARG A 49 -11.15 10.10 -15.28
CA ARG A 49 -9.78 10.62 -15.51
C ARG A 49 -9.56 11.93 -14.74
N LEU A 50 -8.76 11.87 -13.67
CA LEU A 50 -8.40 13.04 -12.87
C LEU A 50 -7.32 13.85 -13.60
N ARG A 51 -7.45 15.17 -13.57
CA ARG A 51 -6.43 16.07 -14.13
C ARG A 51 -5.16 15.96 -13.30
N TYR A 52 -4.02 15.92 -13.99
CA TYR A 52 -2.69 15.75 -13.37
C TYR A 52 -2.42 16.79 -12.28
N ASP A 53 -2.84 18.05 -12.47
CA ASP A 53 -2.68 19.10 -11.45
C ASP A 53 -3.35 18.76 -10.12
N LYS A 54 -4.49 18.09 -10.14
CA LYS A 54 -5.22 17.71 -8.93
C LYS A 54 -4.51 16.58 -8.19
N VAL A 55 -3.91 15.64 -8.94
CA VAL A 55 -3.11 14.54 -8.39
C VAL A 55 -1.84 15.09 -7.77
N MET A 56 -1.11 15.95 -8.49
CA MET A 56 0.11 16.58 -8.00
C MET A 56 -0.13 17.42 -6.75
N LYS A 57 -1.22 18.20 -6.71
CA LYS A 57 -1.58 18.96 -5.52
C LYS A 57 -1.87 18.05 -4.32
N LEU A 58 -2.50 16.89 -4.53
CA LEU A 58 -2.79 15.92 -3.47
C LEU A 58 -1.51 15.23 -2.97
N GLU A 59 -0.63 14.81 -3.88
CA GLU A 59 0.66 14.19 -3.56
C GLU A 59 1.55 15.12 -2.74
N TRP A 60 1.73 16.35 -3.19
CA TRP A 60 2.63 17.31 -2.55
C TRP A 60 2.05 17.97 -1.31
N LYS A 61 0.74 18.29 -1.31
CA LYS A 61 0.14 19.03 -0.20
C LYS A 61 -0.36 18.15 0.93
N PHE A 62 -0.66 16.87 0.66
CA PHE A 62 -1.27 15.99 1.65
C PHE A 62 -0.47 14.71 1.90
N LEU A 63 -0.15 13.94 0.86
CA LEU A 63 0.54 12.64 1.04
C LEU A 63 1.96 12.80 1.59
N LEU A 64 2.75 13.74 1.05
CA LEU A 64 4.11 13.98 1.49
C LEU A 64 4.20 14.38 2.98
N PRO A 65 3.47 15.41 3.47
CA PRO A 65 3.55 15.78 4.88
C PRO A 65 3.02 14.70 5.82
N VAL A 66 2.00 13.93 5.40
CA VAL A 66 1.49 12.79 6.20
C VAL A 66 2.53 11.68 6.30
N ALA A 67 3.24 11.36 5.22
CA ALA A 67 4.32 10.37 5.24
C ALA A 67 5.46 10.79 6.17
N LEU A 68 5.88 12.07 6.11
CA LEU A 68 6.88 12.64 7.02
C LEU A 68 6.45 12.57 8.48
N LEU A 69 5.19 12.92 8.78
CA LEU A 69 4.64 12.84 10.13
C LEU A 69 4.67 11.40 10.65
N ASN A 70 4.29 10.42 9.82
CA ASN A 70 4.31 9.00 10.21
C ASN A 70 5.74 8.51 10.55
N VAL A 71 6.74 8.92 9.77
CA VAL A 71 8.15 8.58 10.03
C VAL A 71 8.63 9.21 11.34
N LEU A 72 8.33 10.50 11.56
CA LEU A 72 8.71 11.18 12.80
C LEU A 72 8.01 10.57 14.03
N ALA A 73 6.72 10.26 13.93
CA ALA A 73 5.96 9.64 15.00
C ALA A 73 6.50 8.24 15.35
N THR A 74 6.77 7.41 14.35
CA THR A 74 7.35 6.08 14.55
C THR A 74 8.74 6.17 15.19
N GLY A 75 9.57 7.11 14.73
CA GLY A 75 10.89 7.36 15.32
C GLY A 75 10.81 7.82 16.77
N LEU A 76 9.87 8.70 17.11
CA LEU A 76 9.66 9.17 18.48
C LEU A 76 9.16 8.03 19.40
N VAL A 77 8.21 7.22 18.93
CA VAL A 77 7.73 6.04 19.67
C VAL A 77 8.89 5.10 19.99
N MET A 78 9.74 4.79 19.01
CA MET A 78 10.91 3.93 19.19
C MET A 78 12.02 4.55 20.06
N ALA A 79 12.05 5.87 20.22
CA ALA A 79 13.00 6.54 21.11
C ALA A 79 12.50 6.61 22.57
N VAL A 80 11.19 6.53 22.78
CA VAL A 80 10.56 6.57 24.12
C VAL A 80 10.41 5.18 24.73
N LEU A 81 10.19 4.15 23.90
CA LEU A 81 10.20 2.72 24.28
C LEU A 81 11.63 2.19 24.43
#